data_AF-X6L363-F1
#
_entry.id   AF-X6L363-F1
#
_cell.length_a   1.000
_cell.length_b   1.000
_cell.length_c   1.000
_cell.angle_alpha   90.00
_cell.angle_beta   90.00
_cell.angle_gamma   90.00
#
_symmetry.space_group_name_H-M   'P 1'
#
loop_
_entity.id
_entity.type
_entity.pdbx_description
1 polymer ?
#
loop_
_entity_poly.entity_id
_entity_poly.type
_entity_poly.pdbx_seq_one_letter_code
_entity_poly.pdbx_strand_id
1 'polypeptide(L)'
;MRNTLLCLTFAALPAALGAWETAAPGSPDHATLMDVIRPHAEWILGAPLVFRVNELRVDGAVAYGLPHLLRSDGSAVGPKTSPGRDWA
;
A
#
# COMPACT_ATOMS: atom_id res chain seq x y z
N MET A 1 31.79 -18.84 50.42
CA MET A 1 30.86 -17.74 50.07
C MET A 1 31.08 -17.41 48.60
N ARG A 2 30.18 -17.87 47.71
CA ARG A 2 30.30 -17.70 46.25
C ARG A 2 29.21 -16.71 45.82
N ASN A 3 29.57 -15.44 45.68
CA ASN A 3 28.68 -14.41 45.15
C ASN A 3 28.54 -14.60 43.63
N THR A 4 27.49 -15.27 43.21
CA THR A 4 27.12 -15.36 41.80
C THR A 4 26.46 -14.04 41.40
N LEU A 5 27.25 -13.14 40.80
CA LEU A 5 26.74 -11.93 40.15
C LEU A 5 25.92 -12.34 38.92
N LEU A 6 24.59 -12.21 39.03
CA LEU A 6 23.66 -12.39 37.94
C LEU A 6 23.72 -11.14 37.04
N CYS A 7 24.52 -11.19 35.97
CA CYS A 7 24.50 -10.18 34.92
C CYS A 7 23.15 -10.27 34.20
N LEU A 8 22.25 -9.31 34.47
CA LEU A 8 21.04 -9.08 33.70
C LEU A 8 21.44 -8.61 32.29
N THR A 9 21.63 -9.56 31.38
CA THR A 9 21.65 -9.27 29.94
C THR A 9 20.25 -8.86 29.54
N PHE A 10 19.99 -7.55 29.55
CA PHE A 10 18.81 -6.95 28.95
C PHE A 10 18.89 -7.18 27.45
N ALA A 11 18.34 -8.31 26.98
CA ALA A 11 18.17 -8.59 25.57
C ALA A 11 17.24 -7.50 25.01
N ALA A 12 17.81 -6.59 24.21
CA ALA A 12 17.04 -5.65 23.43
C ALA A 12 16.17 -6.45 22.46
N LEU A 13 14.96 -6.79 22.90
CA LEU A 13 13.90 -7.23 22.01
C LEU A 13 13.73 -6.13 20.95
N PRO A 14 13.86 -6.44 19.65
CA PRO A 14 13.49 -5.46 18.65
C PRO A 14 12.04 -5.10 18.92
N ALA A 15 11.81 -3.84 19.31
CA ALA A 15 10.47 -3.31 19.34
C ALA A 15 9.96 -3.39 17.90
N ALA A 16 9.10 -4.36 17.60
CA ALA A 16 8.23 -4.31 16.44
C ALA A 16 7.29 -3.11 16.66
N LEU A 17 7.83 -1.90 16.45
CA LEU A 17 7.02 -0.76 16.12
C LEU A 17 6.16 -1.20 14.94
N GLY A 18 4.84 -0.99 15.02
CA GLY A 18 3.89 -1.20 13.91
C GLY A 18 4.24 -0.29 12.74
N ALA A 19 5.35 -0.61 12.09
CA ALA A 19 6.01 0.18 11.10
C ALA A 19 5.51 -0.33 9.77
N TRP A 20 4.51 0.39 9.24
CA TRP A 20 4.03 0.23 7.88
C TRP A 20 5.18 -0.05 6.90
N GLU A 21 5.17 -1.24 6.33
CA GLU A 21 6.19 -1.73 5.40
C GLU A 21 5.82 -1.33 3.98
N THR A 22 6.80 -0.88 3.19
CA THR A 22 6.56 -0.58 1.78
C THR A 22 6.40 -1.88 0.99
N ALA A 23 5.28 -2.02 0.28
CA ALA A 23 5.09 -3.14 -0.64
C ALA A 23 6.00 -2.96 -1.86
N ALA A 24 7.14 -3.66 -1.86
CA ALA A 24 8.15 -3.51 -2.90
C ALA A 24 7.60 -3.89 -4.31
N PRO A 25 8.00 -3.18 -5.38
CA PRO A 25 7.60 -3.55 -6.74
C PRO A 25 7.92 -5.01 -7.06
N GLY A 26 6.93 -5.74 -7.58
CA GLY A 26 7.06 -7.18 -7.88
C GLY A 26 6.91 -8.11 -6.69
N SER A 27 6.69 -7.61 -5.46
CA SER A 27 6.34 -8.45 -4.32
C SER A 27 4.90 -8.99 -4.42
N PRO A 28 4.58 -10.09 -3.72
CA PRO A 28 3.21 -10.58 -3.62
C PRO A 28 2.23 -9.55 -3.04
N ASP A 29 2.65 -8.77 -2.05
CA ASP A 29 1.82 -7.72 -1.44
C ASP A 29 1.51 -6.59 -2.43
N HIS A 30 2.51 -6.19 -3.23
CA HIS A 30 2.32 -5.18 -4.26
C HIS A 30 1.30 -5.66 -5.32
N ALA A 31 1.42 -6.91 -5.76
CA ALA A 31 0.48 -7.50 -6.71
C ALA A 31 -0.94 -7.57 -6.12
N THR A 32 -1.06 -8.11 -4.90
CA THR A 32 -2.34 -8.24 -4.19
C THR A 32 -3.04 -6.90 -4.03
N LEU A 33 -2.29 -5.85 -3.65
CA LEU A 33 -2.85 -4.50 -3.52
C LEU A 33 -3.34 -3.95 -4.86
N MET A 34 -2.57 -4.14 -5.92
CA MET A 34 -2.97 -3.69 -7.25
C MET A 34 -4.20 -4.46 -7.77
N ASP A 35 -4.31 -5.75 -7.50
CA ASP A 35 -5.44 -6.59 -7.89
C ASP A 35 -6.74 -6.17 -7.16
N VAL A 36 -6.64 -5.69 -5.91
CA VAL A 36 -7.79 -5.17 -5.16
C VAL A 36 -8.17 -3.76 -5.63
N ILE A 37 -7.19 -2.86 -5.79
CA ILE A 37 -7.45 -1.45 -6.07
C ILE A 37 -7.93 -1.23 -7.51
N ARG A 38 -7.33 -1.93 -8.49
CA ARG A 38 -7.61 -1.74 -9.91
C ARG A 38 -9.09 -1.87 -10.30
N PRO A 39 -9.79 -2.97 -9.98
CA PRO A 39 -11.18 -3.14 -10.42
C PRO A 39 -12.09 -2.06 -9.85
N HIS A 40 -11.84 -1.63 -8.60
CA HIS A 40 -12.62 -0.56 -7.97
C HIS A 40 -12.40 0.79 -8.64
N ALA A 41 -11.14 1.15 -8.90
CA ALA A 41 -10.80 2.39 -9.58
C ALA A 41 -11.34 2.43 -11.01
N GLU A 42 -11.25 1.32 -11.76
CA GLU A 42 -11.75 1.23 -13.12
C GLU A 42 -13.29 1.27 -13.20
N TRP A 43 -13.99 0.72 -12.20
CA TRP A 43 -15.44 0.86 -12.11
C TRP A 43 -15.87 2.32 -11.93
N ILE A 44 -15.21 3.05 -11.02
CA ILE A 44 -15.56 4.44 -10.70
C ILE A 44 -15.12 5.41 -11.81
N LEU A 45 -13.88 5.26 -12.27
CA LEU A 45 -13.21 6.24 -13.12
C LEU A 45 -13.21 5.88 -14.60
N GLY A 46 -13.62 4.66 -14.94
CA GLY A 46 -13.67 4.11 -16.29
C GLY A 46 -12.34 3.49 -16.71
N ALA A 47 -12.40 2.27 -17.24
CA ALA A 47 -11.26 1.62 -17.88
C ALA A 47 -10.98 2.21 -19.29
N PRO A 48 -9.74 2.08 -19.82
CA PRO A 48 -8.53 1.57 -19.17
C PRO A 48 -7.78 2.65 -18.38
N LEU A 49 -7.15 2.24 -17.27
CA LEU A 49 -6.31 3.11 -16.43
C LEU A 49 -4.86 2.63 -16.35
N VAL A 50 -3.94 3.58 -16.39
CA VAL A 50 -2.52 3.37 -16.11
C VAL A 50 -2.26 3.78 -14.65
N PHE A 51 -1.77 2.82 -13.86
CA PHE A 51 -1.48 3.01 -12.44
C PHE A 51 0.00 3.33 -12.28
N ARG A 52 0.32 4.57 -11.90
CA ARG A 52 1.64 4.88 -11.34
C ARG A 52 1.56 4.82 -9.84
N VAL A 53 2.26 3.87 -9.25
CA VAL A 53 2.27 3.69 -7.80
C VAL A 53 3.21 4.71 -7.18
N ASN A 54 2.67 5.64 -6.38
CA ASN A 54 3.50 6.54 -5.57
C ASN A 54 3.84 5.88 -4.23
N GLU A 55 2.84 5.28 -3.57
CA GLU A 55 2.99 4.66 -2.25
C GLU A 55 2.06 3.47 -2.09
N LEU A 56 2.60 2.36 -1.57
CA LEU A 56 1.86 1.20 -1.09
C LEU A 56 2.50 0.73 0.20
N ARG A 57 1.68 0.58 1.24
CA ARG A 57 2.15 0.16 2.56
C ARG A 57 1.23 -0.88 3.18
N VAL A 58 1.82 -1.79 3.94
CA VAL A 58 1.12 -2.89 4.62
C VAL A 58 1.54 -2.93 6.09
N ASP A 59 0.59 -3.25 6.95
CA ASP A 59 0.81 -3.64 8.34
C ASP A 59 -0.12 -4.82 8.66
N GLY A 60 0.43 -6.03 8.65
CA GLY A 60 -0.33 -7.27 8.80
C GLY A 60 -1.45 -7.40 7.77
N ALA A 61 -2.71 -7.35 8.22
CA ALA A 61 -3.90 -7.48 7.38
C ALA A 61 -4.47 -6.14 6.89
N VAL A 62 -3.82 -5.01 7.22
CA VAL A 62 -4.26 -3.67 6.82
C VAL A 62 -3.28 -3.11 5.80
N ALA A 63 -3.80 -2.41 4.80
CA ALA A 63 -2.98 -1.79 3.78
C ALA A 63 -3.48 -0.40 3.39
N TYR A 64 -2.54 0.41 2.92
CA TYR A 64 -2.75 1.76 2.40
C TYR A 64 -2.15 1.85 1.00
N GLY A 65 -2.83 2.54 0.09
CA GLY A 65 -2.32 2.78 -1.25
C GLY A 65 -2.74 4.13 -1.82
N LEU A 66 -1.78 4.78 -2.48
CA LEU A 66 -1.97 6.08 -3.13
C LEU A 66 -1.42 6.06 -4.55
N PRO A 67 -2.06 5.34 -5.49
CA PRO A 67 -1.65 5.36 -6.89
C PRO A 67 -2.09 6.67 -7.56
N HIS A 68 -1.22 7.20 -8.42
CA HIS A 68 -1.57 8.24 -9.37
C HIS A 68 -2.10 7.61 -10.67
N LEU A 69 -3.34 7.95 -11.02
CA LEU A 69 -4.07 7.32 -12.12
C LEU A 69 -4.03 8.20 -13.37
N LEU A 70 -3.74 7.58 -14.49
CA LEU A 70 -3.68 8.22 -15.81
C LEU A 70 -4.50 7.43 -16.82
N ARG A 71 -4.84 8.08 -17.92
CA ARG A 71 -5.36 7.42 -19.12
C ARG A 71 -4.24 6.73 -19.89
N SER A 72 -4.62 5.85 -20.82
CA SER A 72 -3.67 5.15 -21.70
C SER A 72 -2.84 6.09 -22.57
N ASP A 73 -3.35 7.28 -22.88
CA ASP A 73 -2.62 8.35 -23.58
C ASP A 73 -1.73 9.21 -22.65
N GLY A 74 -1.70 8.89 -21.35
CA GLY A 74 -0.94 9.63 -20.33
C GLY A 74 -1.64 10.86 -19.77
N SER A 75 -2.85 11.20 -20.24
CA SER A 75 -3.63 12.32 -19.70
C SER A 75 -4.16 12.05 -18.29
N ALA A 76 -4.38 13.12 -17.52
CA ALA A 76 -4.94 13.02 -16.17
C ALA A 76 -6.40 12.54 -16.20
N VAL A 77 -6.79 11.73 -15.21
CA VAL A 77 -8.19 11.37 -15.00
C VAL A 77 -8.93 12.60 -14.45
N GLY A 78 -9.96 13.05 -15.15
CA GLY A 78 -10.77 14.18 -14.74
C GLY A 78 -12.23 13.77 -14.58
N PRO A 79 -13.02 14.52 -13.80
CA PRO A 79 -14.39 14.10 -13.54
C PRO A 79 -15.26 14.11 -14.81
N LYS A 80 -14.89 14.85 -15.87
CA LYS A 80 -15.63 14.87 -17.15
C LYS A 80 -15.49 13.56 -17.92
N THR A 81 -14.48 12.77 -17.61
CA THR A 81 -14.14 11.55 -18.33
C THR A 81 -14.43 10.29 -17.51
N SER A 82 -14.93 10.44 -16.28
CA SER A 82 -15.24 9.35 -15.35
C SER A 82 -16.73 9.00 -15.33
N PRO A 83 -17.12 7.71 -15.46
CA PRO A 83 -18.52 7.29 -15.40
C PRO A 83 -19.18 7.62 -14.06
N GLY A 84 -18.48 7.41 -12.95
CA GLY A 84 -19.01 7.57 -11.60
C GLY A 84 -19.31 9.00 -11.14
N ARG A 85 -19.39 9.96 -12.05
CA ARG A 85 -19.87 11.31 -11.70
C ARG A 85 -21.37 11.32 -11.44
N ASP A 86 -22.12 10.46 -12.10
CA ASP A 86 -23.59 10.47 -12.11
C ASP A 86 -24.24 10.06 -10.77
N TRP A 87 -23.46 9.53 -9.83
CA TRP A 87 -23.90 9.16 -8.48
C TRP A 87 -23.44 10.11 -7.36
N ALA A 88 -22.65 11.14 -7.67
CA ALA A 88 -22.07 12.10 -6.71
C ALA A 88 -22.82 13.44 -6.69
#